data_AF-A0A9E5HWT7-F1
#
_entry.id   AF-A0A9E5HWT7-F1
#
_cell.length_a   1.000
_cell.length_b   1.000
_cell.length_c   1.000
_cell.angle_alpha   90.00
_cell.angle_beta   90.00
_cell.angle_gamma   90.00
#
_symmetry.space_group_name_H-M   'P 1'
#
loop_
_entity.id
_entity.type
_entity.pdbx_description
1 polymer ?
#
loop_
_entity_poly.entity_id
_entity_poly.type
_entity_poly.pdbx_seq_one_letter_code
_entity_poly.pdbx_strand_id
1 'polypeptide(L)'
;SHTFEGTHGLEEFLVRADFPRHQLIVKCMGPDGLLVEKGIKERAHLEYVIKRFQDLKTGDEITIESDLRAHASPTRQKNIKAVAEILAQRIASRCPACNKSGFGRRSWKRGLFCSDCGGFNEEAIRSEYLNCPSCEYRHEGKVINASIEARHCIFCNP
;
A
#
# COMPACT_ATOMS: atom_id res chain seq x y z
N SER A 1 -5.60 10.60 8.21
CA SER A 1 -6.70 11.35 8.84
C SER A 1 -6.28 12.81 8.94
N HIS A 2 -7.20 13.74 8.76
CA HIS A 2 -7.02 15.13 9.15
C HIS A 2 -8.10 15.51 10.16
N THR A 3 -7.64 16.07 11.27
CA THR A 3 -8.46 16.53 12.38
C THR A 3 -8.59 18.04 12.26
N PHE A 4 -9.81 18.55 12.36
CA PHE A 4 -10.08 19.97 12.24
C PHE A 4 -10.52 20.57 13.58
N GLU A 5 -9.79 21.61 14.01
CA GLU A 5 -10.28 22.67 14.90
C GLU A 5 -10.53 23.93 14.05
N GLY A 6 -11.66 23.99 13.33
CA GLY A 6 -12.02 25.12 12.47
C GLY A 6 -11.93 24.87 10.94
N THR A 7 -12.12 25.92 10.13
CA THR A 7 -12.27 25.83 8.66
C THR A 7 -10.96 25.94 7.87
N HIS A 8 -9.88 26.41 8.48
CA HIS A 8 -8.58 26.55 7.82
C HIS A 8 -7.91 25.17 7.67
N GLY A 9 -7.74 24.72 6.41
CA GLY A 9 -7.08 23.46 6.04
C GLY A 9 -7.97 22.46 5.28
N LEU A 10 -9.28 22.72 5.19
CA LEU A 10 -10.21 21.79 4.51
C LEU A 10 -9.90 21.67 3.02
N GLU A 11 -9.71 22.80 2.32
CA GLU A 11 -9.44 22.79 0.88
C GLU A 11 -8.14 22.07 0.53
N GLU A 12 -7.07 22.34 1.28
CA GLU A 12 -5.78 21.66 1.09
C GLU A 12 -5.92 20.15 1.29
N PHE A 13 -6.68 19.73 2.31
CA PHE A 13 -6.99 18.33 2.52
C PHE A 13 -7.76 17.72 1.36
N LEU A 14 -8.80 18.39 0.83
CA LEU A 14 -9.61 17.87 -0.27
C LEU A 14 -8.79 17.67 -1.54
N VAL A 15 -7.88 18.60 -1.84
CA VAL A 15 -6.92 18.46 -2.94
C VAL A 15 -6.02 17.24 -2.72
N ARG A 16 -5.40 17.12 -1.54
CA ARG A 16 -4.50 15.98 -1.25
C ARG A 16 -5.24 14.64 -1.20
N ALA A 17 -6.51 14.66 -0.82
CA ALA A 17 -7.37 13.49 -0.78
C ALA A 17 -7.89 13.07 -2.16
N ASP A 18 -7.63 13.84 -3.23
CA ASP A 18 -8.17 13.61 -4.59
C ASP A 18 -9.71 13.55 -4.59
N PHE A 19 -10.35 14.40 -3.78
CA PHE A 19 -11.81 14.53 -3.75
C PHE A 19 -12.30 15.31 -4.99
N PRO A 20 -13.42 14.94 -5.64
CA PRO A 20 -14.37 13.87 -5.30
C PRO A 20 -14.08 12.51 -5.94
N ARG A 21 -12.93 12.34 -6.63
CA ARG A 21 -12.57 11.07 -7.26
C ARG A 21 -12.39 9.97 -6.22
N HIS A 22 -11.82 10.32 -5.07
CA HIS A 22 -11.90 9.54 -3.84
C HIS A 22 -13.02 10.08 -2.96
N GLN A 23 -13.79 9.17 -2.37
CA GLN A 23 -14.82 9.54 -1.41
C GLN A 23 -14.20 9.78 -0.03
N LEU A 24 -14.97 10.39 0.87
CA LEU A 24 -14.55 10.72 2.22
C LEU A 24 -15.41 10.02 3.28
N ILE A 25 -14.83 9.89 4.46
CA ILE A 25 -15.50 9.54 5.70
C ILE A 25 -15.38 10.73 6.63
N VAL A 26 -16.49 11.11 7.26
CA VAL A 26 -16.53 12.12 8.32
C VAL A 26 -16.96 11.42 9.61
N LYS A 27 -16.25 11.67 10.71
CA LYS A 27 -16.58 11.08 12.02
C LYS A 27 -16.31 12.02 13.18
N CYS A 28 -17.12 11.93 14.22
CA CYS A 28 -16.92 12.60 15.50
C CYS A 28 -17.59 11.83 16.64
N MET A 29 -17.31 12.20 17.89
CA MET A 29 -18.05 11.72 19.04
C MET A 29 -19.32 12.56 19.23
N GLY A 30 -20.48 11.91 19.31
CA GLY A 30 -21.77 12.51 19.64
C GLY A 30 -22.29 12.04 21.01
N PRO A 31 -23.52 12.43 21.39
CA PRO A 31 -24.12 12.11 22.68
C PRO A 31 -24.34 10.61 22.88
N ASP A 32 -24.72 9.90 21.83
CA ASP A 32 -25.02 8.46 21.86
C ASP A 32 -23.86 7.59 21.32
N GLY A 33 -22.65 8.17 21.21
CA GLY A 33 -21.45 7.48 20.73
C GLY A 33 -20.91 8.02 19.40
N LEU A 34 -20.17 7.17 18.67
CA LEU A 34 -19.46 7.56 17.45
C LEU A 34 -20.43 7.82 16.29
N LEU A 35 -20.45 9.05 15.78
CA LEU A 35 -21.13 9.43 14.56
C LEU A 35 -20.19 9.22 13.38
N VAL A 36 -20.65 8.54 12.32
CA VAL A 36 -19.85 8.29 11.11
C VAL A 36 -20.72 8.39 9.87
N GLU A 37 -20.29 9.20 8.91
CA GLU A 37 -20.84 9.23 7.56
C GLU A 37 -19.75 8.77 6.59
N LYS A 38 -20.08 7.87 5.66
CA LYS A 38 -19.10 7.24 4.75
C LYS A 38 -19.51 7.39 3.30
N GLY A 39 -18.54 7.36 2.39
CA GLY A 39 -18.79 7.39 0.95
C GLY A 39 -19.27 8.76 0.44
N ILE A 40 -18.88 9.84 1.11
CA ILE A 40 -19.21 11.20 0.70
C ILE A 40 -18.44 11.51 -0.58
N LYS A 41 -19.16 11.78 -1.67
CA LYS A 41 -18.62 12.01 -3.02
C LYS A 41 -18.97 13.37 -3.61
N GLU A 42 -19.67 14.21 -2.85
CA GLU A 42 -20.22 15.49 -3.31
C GLU A 42 -19.96 16.58 -2.27
N ARG A 43 -19.54 17.75 -2.74
CA ARG A 43 -19.16 18.87 -1.86
C ARG A 43 -20.32 19.34 -0.99
N ALA A 44 -21.52 19.48 -1.56
CA ALA A 44 -22.71 19.88 -0.83
C ALA A 44 -23.06 18.88 0.29
N HIS A 45 -22.90 17.57 0.01
CA HIS A 45 -23.12 16.55 1.02
C HIS A 45 -22.07 16.60 2.14
N LEU A 46 -20.80 16.83 1.80
CA LEU A 46 -19.74 17.02 2.79
C LEU A 46 -20.05 18.18 3.74
N GLU A 47 -20.43 19.34 3.20
CA GLU A 47 -20.76 20.53 3.98
C GLU A 47 -21.98 20.29 4.88
N TYR A 48 -23.01 19.62 4.36
CA TYR A 48 -24.18 19.22 5.14
C TYR A 48 -23.79 18.33 6.32
N VAL A 49 -22.96 17.32 6.09
CA VAL A 49 -22.51 16.37 7.13
C VAL A 49 -21.66 17.07 8.18
N ILE A 50 -20.72 17.93 7.76
CA ILE A 50 -19.88 18.71 8.69
C ILE A 50 -20.77 19.56 9.58
N LYS A 51 -21.72 20.31 9.02
CA LYS A 51 -22.62 21.16 9.79
C LYS A 51 -23.47 20.35 10.76
N ARG A 52 -24.09 19.27 10.29
CA ARG A 52 -24.88 18.36 11.13
C ARG A 52 -24.05 17.77 12.28
N PHE A 53 -22.79 17.42 12.03
CA PHE A 53 -21.91 16.86 13.07
C PHE A 53 -21.39 17.94 14.02
N GLN A 54 -21.24 19.19 13.58
CA GLN A 54 -20.92 20.32 14.47
C GLN A 54 -22.03 20.57 15.49
N ASP A 55 -23.29 20.40 15.10
CA ASP A 55 -24.45 20.60 15.98
C ASP A 55 -24.63 19.45 17.00
N LEU A 56 -24.12 18.25 16.67
CA LEU A 56 -24.33 17.02 17.45
C LEU A 56 -23.10 16.53 18.20
N LYS A 57 -21.91 17.09 17.95
CA LYS A 57 -20.67 16.61 18.59
C LYS A 57 -20.67 16.92 20.09
N THR A 58 -20.11 16.02 20.89
CA THR A 58 -19.88 16.20 22.33
C THR A 58 -18.43 16.54 22.68
N GLY A 59 -17.52 16.45 21.70
CA GLY A 59 -16.14 16.91 21.81
C GLY A 59 -15.81 17.97 20.76
N ASP A 60 -14.57 18.42 20.75
CA ASP A 60 -14.18 19.57 19.92
C ASP A 60 -13.83 19.19 18.47
N GLU A 61 -13.60 17.92 18.18
CA GLU A 61 -13.01 17.49 16.91
C GLU A 61 -14.01 16.79 15.96
N ILE A 62 -13.91 17.17 14.68
CA ILE A 62 -14.44 16.39 13.56
C ILE A 62 -13.25 15.90 12.74
N THR A 63 -13.19 14.60 12.51
CA THR A 63 -12.17 13.97 11.66
C THR A 63 -12.72 13.72 10.27
N ILE A 64 -11.97 14.13 9.26
CA ILE A 64 -12.23 13.81 7.86
C ILE A 64 -11.07 12.94 7.34
N GLU A 65 -11.40 11.84 6.70
CA GLU A 65 -10.42 10.92 6.14
C GLU A 65 -10.86 10.38 4.78
N SER A 66 -9.89 10.02 3.93
CA SER A 66 -10.19 9.37 2.67
C SER A 66 -10.85 8.01 2.91
N ASP A 67 -11.92 7.74 2.15
CA ASP A 67 -12.57 6.45 2.16
C ASP A 67 -11.76 5.46 1.33
N LEU A 68 -10.91 4.70 2.01
CA LEU A 68 -10.07 3.73 1.35
C LEU A 68 -10.84 2.47 0.95
N ARG A 69 -12.17 2.36 1.05
CA ARG A 69 -12.87 1.15 0.55
C ARG A 69 -12.72 1.06 -0.97
N ALA A 70 -12.65 -0.14 -1.53
CA ALA A 70 -12.32 -0.32 -2.95
C ALA A 70 -13.26 0.46 -3.88
N HIS A 71 -14.58 0.39 -3.68
CA HIS A 71 -15.55 1.15 -4.49
C HIS A 71 -15.44 2.69 -4.33
N ALA A 72 -14.80 3.15 -3.26
CA ALA A 72 -14.67 4.56 -2.88
C ALA A 72 -13.29 5.16 -3.17
N SER A 73 -12.30 4.32 -3.50
CA SER A 73 -10.91 4.72 -3.76
C SER A 73 -10.39 4.13 -5.08
N PRO A 74 -10.38 4.91 -6.18
CA PRO A 74 -9.84 4.46 -7.46
C PRO A 74 -8.39 3.98 -7.40
N THR A 75 -7.55 4.62 -6.57
CA THR A 75 -6.15 4.17 -6.39
C THR A 75 -6.09 2.80 -5.73
N ARG A 76 -6.92 2.54 -4.71
CA ARG A 76 -6.99 1.21 -4.10
C ARG A 76 -7.51 0.17 -5.08
N GLN A 77 -8.48 0.49 -5.94
CA GLN A 77 -8.92 -0.45 -6.99
C GLN A 77 -7.77 -0.86 -7.89
N LYS A 78 -6.95 0.09 -8.34
CA LYS A 78 -5.77 -0.20 -9.17
C LYS A 78 -4.79 -1.12 -8.46
N ASN A 79 -4.52 -0.86 -7.18
CA ASN A 79 -3.62 -1.69 -6.38
C ASN A 79 -4.18 -3.11 -6.15
N ILE A 80 -5.47 -3.22 -5.83
CA ILE A 80 -6.15 -4.52 -5.68
C ILE A 80 -6.08 -5.31 -6.98
N LYS A 81 -6.35 -4.66 -8.12
CA LYS A 81 -6.26 -5.29 -9.44
C LYS A 81 -4.86 -5.84 -9.70
N ALA A 82 -3.82 -5.01 -9.52
CA ALA A 82 -2.44 -5.44 -9.74
C ALA A 82 -2.02 -6.62 -8.85
N VAL A 83 -2.40 -6.61 -7.56
CA VAL A 83 -2.10 -7.71 -6.64
C VAL A 83 -2.92 -8.96 -6.98
N ALA A 84 -4.18 -8.80 -7.40
CA ALA A 84 -5.02 -9.92 -7.83
C ALA A 84 -4.46 -10.60 -9.09
N GLU A 85 -3.94 -9.83 -10.05
CA GLU A 85 -3.27 -10.37 -11.25
C GLU A 85 -2.03 -11.20 -10.87
N ILE A 86 -1.19 -10.69 -9.96
CA ILE A 86 -0.03 -11.42 -9.44
C ILE A 86 -0.47 -12.70 -8.71
N LEU A 87 -1.52 -12.63 -7.89
CA LEU A 87 -2.05 -13.79 -7.18
C LEU A 87 -2.61 -14.85 -8.14
N ALA A 88 -3.32 -14.43 -9.19
CA ALA A 88 -3.85 -15.33 -10.21
C ALA A 88 -2.73 -16.08 -10.94
N GLN A 89 -1.69 -15.36 -11.40
CA GLN A 89 -0.49 -15.96 -11.99
C GLN A 89 0.17 -16.95 -11.03
N ARG A 90 0.22 -16.59 -9.75
CA ARG A 90 0.82 -17.42 -8.71
C ARG A 90 0.07 -18.72 -8.46
N ILE A 91 -1.25 -18.67 -8.38
CA ILE A 91 -2.11 -19.85 -8.20
C ILE A 91 -2.05 -20.75 -9.44
N ALA A 92 -1.98 -20.17 -10.64
CA ALA A 92 -1.83 -20.92 -11.90
C ALA A 92 -0.46 -21.63 -12.01
N SER A 93 0.56 -21.13 -11.32
CA SER A 93 1.91 -21.70 -11.35
C SER A 93 2.01 -22.94 -10.46
N ARG A 94 2.25 -24.10 -11.09
CA ARG A 94 2.40 -25.39 -10.40
C ARG A 94 3.85 -25.68 -10.04
N CYS A 95 4.04 -26.33 -8.89
CA CYS A 95 5.36 -26.78 -8.46
C CYS A 95 5.86 -27.95 -9.32
N PRO A 96 7.09 -27.93 -9.85
CA PRO A 96 7.65 -29.04 -10.61
C PRO A 96 7.78 -30.35 -9.82
N ALA A 97 7.99 -30.27 -8.50
CA ALA A 97 8.22 -31.46 -7.66
C ALA A 97 6.93 -32.12 -7.17
N CYS A 98 5.91 -31.34 -6.77
CA CYS A 98 4.69 -31.88 -6.15
C CYS A 98 3.40 -31.51 -6.89
N ASN A 99 3.49 -30.80 -8.02
CA ASN A 99 2.39 -30.38 -8.89
C ASN A 99 1.29 -29.50 -8.23
N LYS A 100 1.47 -29.10 -6.95
CA LYS A 100 0.54 -28.19 -6.26
C LYS A 100 0.70 -26.74 -6.73
N SER A 101 -0.39 -26.00 -6.73
CA SER A 101 -0.46 -24.57 -7.08
C SER A 101 0.32 -23.67 -6.13
N GLY A 102 0.64 -22.46 -6.59
CA GLY A 102 1.25 -21.43 -5.76
C GLY A 102 2.77 -21.41 -5.80
N PHE A 103 3.42 -22.00 -6.80
CA PHE A 103 4.88 -21.95 -6.97
C PHE A 103 5.35 -20.59 -7.53
N GLY A 104 6.51 -20.08 -7.07
CA GLY A 104 7.11 -18.82 -7.55
C GLY A 104 7.90 -18.06 -6.47
N ARG A 105 8.24 -16.78 -6.71
CA ARG A 105 9.06 -15.94 -5.81
C ARG A 105 8.50 -15.80 -4.39
N ARG A 106 9.29 -16.15 -3.37
CA ARG A 106 8.98 -15.87 -1.96
C ARG A 106 10.06 -15.02 -1.29
N SER A 107 11.28 -15.13 -1.76
CA SER A 107 12.41 -14.38 -1.25
C SER A 107 13.35 -14.00 -2.38
N TRP A 108 14.48 -13.41 -2.00
CA TRP A 108 15.56 -13.04 -2.89
C TRP A 108 16.80 -13.82 -2.49
N LYS A 109 17.58 -14.26 -3.46
CA LYS A 109 18.95 -14.66 -3.25
C LYS A 109 19.79 -13.39 -3.21
N ARG A 110 20.63 -13.27 -2.17
CA ARG A 110 21.47 -12.09 -1.96
C ARG A 110 22.95 -12.45 -2.10
N GLY A 111 23.81 -11.44 -2.01
CA GLY A 111 25.26 -11.57 -2.16
C GLY A 111 25.70 -11.23 -3.57
N LEU A 112 26.36 -10.08 -3.71
CA LEU A 112 26.99 -9.62 -4.95
C LEU A 112 28.34 -8.99 -4.69
N PHE A 113 29.23 -9.10 -5.66
CA PHE A 113 30.50 -8.37 -5.67
C PHE A 113 30.34 -7.01 -6.36
N CYS A 114 31.02 -6.00 -5.84
CA CYS A 114 31.16 -4.71 -6.48
C CYS A 114 31.96 -4.87 -7.78
N SER A 115 31.47 -4.31 -8.89
CA SER A 115 32.18 -4.33 -10.17
C SER A 115 33.49 -3.53 -10.12
N ASP A 116 33.59 -2.56 -9.21
CA ASP A 116 34.68 -1.59 -9.20
C ASP A 116 35.75 -1.97 -8.17
N CYS A 117 35.37 -2.21 -6.91
CA CYS A 117 36.32 -2.54 -5.85
C CYS A 117 36.41 -4.04 -5.52
N GLY A 118 35.55 -4.88 -6.10
CA GLY A 118 35.48 -6.31 -5.78
C GLY A 118 34.98 -6.64 -4.36
N GLY A 119 34.54 -5.66 -3.58
CA GLY A 119 33.99 -5.89 -2.23
C GLY A 119 32.67 -6.69 -2.27
N PHE A 120 32.50 -7.64 -1.36
CA PHE A 120 31.30 -8.47 -1.26
C PHE A 120 30.22 -7.80 -0.41
N ASN A 121 29.05 -7.56 -0.98
CA ASN A 121 27.88 -7.05 -0.30
C ASN A 121 26.85 -8.18 -0.12
N GLU A 122 26.70 -8.64 1.12
CA GLU A 122 25.79 -9.74 1.49
C GLU A 122 24.32 -9.39 1.28
N GLU A 123 23.93 -8.12 1.46
CA GLU A 123 22.53 -7.69 1.37
C GLU A 123 22.06 -7.40 -0.06
N ALA A 124 22.98 -7.27 -1.01
CA ALA A 124 22.66 -6.94 -2.38
C ALA A 124 21.82 -8.05 -3.06
N ILE A 125 20.67 -7.69 -3.63
CA ILE A 125 19.76 -8.65 -4.29
C ILE A 125 20.36 -9.11 -5.62
N ARG A 126 20.65 -10.41 -5.72
CA ARG A 126 21.17 -11.07 -6.92
C ARG A 126 20.06 -11.56 -7.82
N SER A 127 19.15 -12.38 -7.29
CA SER A 127 18.14 -13.08 -8.08
C SER A 127 16.89 -13.38 -7.26
N GLU A 128 15.79 -13.68 -7.94
CA GLU A 128 14.60 -14.21 -7.28
C GLU A 128 14.88 -15.60 -6.70
N TYR A 129 14.22 -15.93 -5.60
CA TYR A 129 14.21 -17.28 -5.07
C TYR A 129 12.77 -17.79 -4.97
N LEU A 130 12.47 -18.79 -5.81
CA LEU A 130 11.14 -19.35 -6.02
C LEU A 130 10.94 -20.55 -5.11
N ASN A 131 9.83 -20.57 -4.35
CA ASN A 131 9.53 -21.64 -3.39
C ASN A 131 8.12 -22.20 -3.61
N CYS A 132 7.97 -23.49 -3.35
CA CYS A 132 6.66 -24.13 -3.23
C CYS A 132 6.04 -23.83 -1.85
N PRO A 133 4.73 -23.55 -1.75
CA PRO A 133 4.05 -23.39 -0.47
C PRO A 133 3.70 -24.73 0.21
N SER A 134 3.89 -25.86 -0.49
CA SER A 134 3.40 -27.17 -0.06
C SER A 134 4.47 -28.27 0.02
N CYS A 135 5.71 -27.98 -0.36
CA CYS A 135 6.85 -28.87 -0.21
C CYS A 135 8.15 -28.03 -0.14
N GLU A 136 9.29 -28.69 0.04
CA GLU A 136 10.58 -28.02 0.21
C GLU A 136 11.25 -27.62 -1.11
N TYR A 137 10.61 -27.85 -2.26
CA TYR A 137 11.20 -27.50 -3.56
C TYR A 137 11.41 -26.00 -3.69
N ARG A 138 12.64 -25.64 -4.07
CA ARG A 138 13.09 -24.26 -4.32
C ARG A 138 13.87 -24.20 -5.62
N HIS A 139 13.81 -23.04 -6.27
CA HIS A 139 14.50 -22.79 -7.52
C HIS A 139 14.98 -21.35 -7.59
N GLU A 140 16.17 -21.13 -8.13
CA GLU A 140 16.63 -19.78 -8.43
C GLU A 140 15.88 -19.25 -9.66
N GLY A 141 15.21 -18.13 -9.48
CA GLY A 141 14.41 -17.51 -10.54
C GLY A 141 15.23 -16.51 -11.36
N LYS A 142 14.56 -15.44 -11.80
CA LYS A 142 15.18 -14.40 -12.61
C LYS A 142 16.38 -13.76 -11.90
N VAL A 143 17.51 -13.64 -12.59
CA VAL A 143 18.65 -12.82 -12.13
C VAL A 143 18.28 -11.35 -12.29
N ILE A 144 18.40 -10.60 -11.20
CA ILE A 144 18.13 -9.16 -11.15
C ILE A 144 19.41 -8.38 -11.38
N ASN A 145 20.48 -8.76 -10.69
CA ASN A 145 21.79 -8.14 -10.79
C ASN A 145 22.88 -9.21 -10.79
N ALA A 146 23.93 -9.01 -11.59
CA ALA A 146 25.12 -9.86 -11.59
C ALA A 146 26.25 -9.28 -10.71
N SER A 147 26.22 -7.98 -10.46
CA SER A 147 27.16 -7.21 -9.62
C SER A 147 26.45 -6.00 -9.02
N ILE A 148 27.11 -5.31 -8.09
CA ILE A 148 26.67 -4.02 -7.57
C ILE A 148 27.61 -2.90 -8.06
N GLU A 149 27.07 -1.74 -8.41
CA GLU A 149 27.86 -0.58 -8.81
C GLU A 149 28.41 0.17 -7.58
N ALA A 150 29.54 0.86 -7.71
CA ALA A 150 30.16 1.63 -6.61
C ALA A 150 29.17 2.55 -5.86
N ARG A 151 28.25 3.24 -6.55
CA ARG A 151 27.27 4.15 -5.91
C ARG A 151 26.33 3.47 -4.90
N HIS A 152 26.20 2.15 -4.99
CA HIS A 152 25.37 1.33 -4.09
C HIS A 152 26.22 0.38 -3.22
N CYS A 153 27.54 0.40 -3.37
CA CYS A 153 28.45 -0.45 -2.63
C CYS A 153 28.80 0.20 -1.29
N ILE A 154 28.56 -0.51 -0.18
CA ILE A 154 28.86 -0.03 1.18
C ILE A 154 30.35 0.27 1.43
N PHE A 155 31.25 -0.23 0.57
CA PHE A 155 32.69 0.04 0.66
C PHE A 155 33.12 1.24 -0.20
N CYS A 156 32.44 1.49 -1.31
CA CYS A 156 32.78 2.61 -2.22
C CYS A 156 32.00 3.89 -1.90
N ASN A 157 30.75 3.71 -1.44
CA ASN A 157 29.83 4.77 -1.07
C ASN A 157 29.12 4.38 0.25
N PRO A 158 29.83 4.45 1.39
CA PRO A 158 29.25 4.16 2.71
C PRO A 158 28.14 5.15 3.09
#